data_AF-A0A7J9XWI4-F1
#
_entry.id   AF-A0A7J9XWI4-F1
#
_cell.length_a   1.000
_cell.length_b   1.000
_cell.length_c   1.000
_cell.angle_alpha   90.00
_cell.angle_beta   90.00
_cell.angle_gamma   90.00
#
_symmetry.space_group_name_H-M   'P 1'
#
loop_
_entity.id
_entity.type
_entity.pdbx_description
1 polymer ?
#
loop_
_entity_poly.entity_id
_entity_poly.type
_entity_poly.pdbx_seq_one_letter_code
_entity_poly.pdbx_strand_id
1 'polypeptide(L)'
;MAAIATCARSGETPRARAYAARMGVDPEQRVPVIVQRLIAADVAGVAFTRDPRNGADDVVIEASWGLGESVVSGTVTPDVFTVGTTGSATSSLGSKESRLDLGSSGLRREPVPLDARRRSS
;
A
#
# COMPACT_ATOMS: atom_id res chain seq x y z
N MET A 1 14.34 -10.68 -16.44
CA MET A 1 14.35 -9.49 -17.33
C MET A 1 12.95 -9.02 -17.75
N ALA A 2 11.97 -9.90 -17.99
CA ALA A 2 10.63 -9.50 -18.44
C ALA A 2 9.92 -8.48 -17.52
N ALA A 3 9.90 -8.69 -16.21
CA ALA A 3 9.27 -7.77 -15.25
C ALA A 3 9.91 -6.37 -15.27
N ILE A 4 11.25 -6.29 -15.32
CA ILE A 4 11.99 -5.03 -15.40
C ILE A 4 11.60 -4.27 -16.67
N ALA A 5 11.57 -4.95 -17.82
CA ALA A 5 11.16 -4.33 -19.08
C ALA A 5 9.70 -3.86 -19.06
N THR A 6 8.79 -4.63 -18.45
CA THR A 6 7.40 -4.23 -18.26
C THR A 6 7.28 -2.98 -17.37
N CYS A 7 8.00 -2.93 -16.25
CA CYS A 7 8.02 -1.76 -15.37
C CYS A 7 8.57 -0.52 -16.10
N ALA A 8 9.69 -0.65 -16.82
CA ALA A 8 10.29 0.46 -17.57
C ALA A 8 9.30 1.03 -18.61
N ARG A 9 8.62 0.16 -19.38
CA ARG A 9 7.62 0.58 -20.38
C ARG A 9 6.37 1.21 -19.77
N SER A 10 6.08 1.01 -18.49
CA SER A 10 4.91 1.65 -17.84
C SER A 10 5.00 3.19 -17.84
N GLY A 11 6.22 3.73 -17.89
CA GLY A 11 6.48 5.16 -18.07
C GLY A 11 6.14 5.70 -19.46
N GLU A 12 6.04 4.85 -20.47
CA GLU A 12 5.74 5.24 -21.85
C GLU A 12 4.23 5.34 -22.13
N THR A 13 3.40 4.98 -21.15
CA THR A 13 1.94 5.03 -21.29
C THR A 13 1.45 6.45 -21.59
N PRO A 14 0.33 6.63 -22.33
CA PRO A 14 -0.19 7.97 -22.65
C PRO A 14 -0.43 8.82 -21.41
N ARG A 15 -0.90 8.21 -20.31
CA ARG A 15 -1.12 8.88 -19.02
C ARG A 15 0.19 9.38 -18.41
N ALA A 16 1.24 8.57 -18.41
CA ALA A 16 2.54 8.95 -17.86
C ALA A 16 3.19 10.07 -18.70
N ARG A 17 3.14 9.98 -20.03
CA ARG A 17 3.66 11.02 -20.94
C ARG A 17 2.92 12.36 -20.80
N ALA A 18 1.58 12.32 -20.71
CA ALA A 18 0.79 13.53 -20.49
C ALA A 18 1.10 14.19 -19.13
N TYR A 19 1.31 13.40 -18.07
CA TYR A 19 1.73 13.90 -16.77
C TYR A 19 3.14 14.51 -16.82
N ALA A 20 4.11 13.85 -17.44
CA ALA A 20 5.47 14.35 -17.62
C ALA A 20 5.48 15.71 -18.35
N ALA A 21 4.74 15.82 -19.46
CA ALA A 21 4.59 17.06 -20.20
C ALA A 21 3.99 18.19 -19.34
N ARG A 22 2.97 17.88 -18.53
CA ARG A 22 2.36 18.86 -17.60
C ARG A 22 3.33 19.32 -16.51
N MET A 23 4.24 18.45 -16.09
CA MET A 23 5.26 18.74 -15.06
C MET A 23 6.56 19.33 -15.64
N GLY A 24 6.67 19.50 -16.97
CA GLY A 24 7.88 19.99 -17.62
C GLY A 24 9.05 18.99 -17.59
N VAL A 25 8.77 17.70 -17.42
CA VAL A 25 9.76 16.62 -17.42
C VAL A 25 9.86 16.05 -18.84
N ASP A 26 11.10 15.76 -19.28
CA ASP A 26 11.35 15.13 -20.57
C ASP A 26 10.65 13.75 -20.64
N PRO A 27 9.67 13.54 -21.55
CA PRO A 27 8.95 12.29 -21.65
C PRO A 27 9.81 11.13 -22.19
N GLU A 28 10.99 11.40 -22.73
CA GLU A 28 11.95 10.38 -23.17
C GLU A 28 12.94 9.96 -22.07
N GLN A 29 12.85 10.57 -20.89
CA GLN A 29 13.69 10.19 -19.75
C GLN A 29 13.36 8.76 -19.29
N ARG A 30 14.39 7.92 -19.15
CA ARG A 30 14.25 6.53 -18.71
C ARG A 30 13.70 6.47 -17.28
N VAL A 31 12.70 5.61 -17.06
CA VAL A 31 12.17 5.32 -15.73
C VAL A 31 13.08 4.33 -15.00
N PRO A 32 13.68 4.70 -13.85
CA PRO A 32 14.46 3.78 -13.05
C PRO A 32 13.56 2.70 -12.42
N VAL A 33 14.04 1.45 -12.41
CA VAL A 33 13.31 0.31 -11.81
C VAL A 33 14.00 -0.10 -10.51
N ILE A 34 13.27 0.01 -9.40
CA ILE A 34 13.74 -0.43 -8.09
C ILE A 34 13.43 -1.93 -7.95
N VAL A 35 14.45 -2.73 -7.58
CA VAL A 35 14.30 -4.15 -7.31
C VAL A 35 14.56 -4.38 -5.82
N GLN A 36 13.56 -4.88 -5.12
CA GLN A 36 13.60 -5.17 -3.68
C GLN A 36 13.19 -6.61 -3.43
N ARG A 37 13.73 -7.19 -2.35
CA ARG A 37 13.29 -8.49 -1.86
C ARG A 37 11.87 -8.35 -1.30
N LEU A 38 10.95 -9.17 -1.79
CA LEU A 38 9.59 -9.24 -1.25
C LEU A 38 9.62 -9.91 0.13
N ILE A 39 9.01 -9.26 1.13
CA ILE A 39 8.90 -9.79 2.49
C ILE A 39 7.52 -10.42 2.64
N ALA A 40 7.47 -11.69 3.04
CA ALA A 40 6.21 -12.33 3.43
C ALA A 40 5.74 -11.71 4.74
N ALA A 41 4.68 -10.91 4.68
CA ALA A 41 4.15 -10.18 5.82
C ALA A 41 2.86 -10.84 6.30
N ASP A 42 2.73 -11.06 7.60
CA ASP A 42 1.46 -11.43 8.22
C ASP A 42 0.49 -10.25 8.22
N VAL A 43 1.04 -9.03 8.38
CA VAL A 43 0.34 -7.74 8.44
C VAL A 43 1.20 -6.68 7.79
N ALA A 44 0.61 -5.81 6.99
CA ALA A 44 1.28 -4.68 6.36
C ALA A 44 0.31 -3.51 6.18
N GLY A 45 0.87 -2.33 5.91
CA GLY A 45 0.09 -1.11 5.94
C GLY A 45 0.82 0.12 5.43
N VAL A 46 0.19 1.28 5.65
CA VAL A 46 0.72 2.61 5.36
C VAL A 46 0.73 3.42 6.66
N ALA A 47 1.74 4.27 6.83
CA ALA A 47 1.81 5.20 7.95
C ALA A 47 1.98 6.63 7.43
N PHE A 48 1.23 7.55 8.04
CA PHE A 48 1.33 8.99 7.83
C PHE A 48 1.79 9.63 9.14
N THR A 49 2.85 10.44 9.09
CA THR A 49 3.41 11.13 10.28
C THR A 49 2.66 12.41 10.65
N ARG A 50 1.67 12.79 9.85
CA ARG A 50 0.65 13.81 10.11
C ARG A 50 -0.66 13.26 9.58
N ASP A 51 -1.75 13.55 10.28
CA ASP A 51 -3.08 13.09 9.87
C ASP A 51 -3.43 13.68 8.49
N PRO A 52 -3.57 12.85 7.44
CA PRO A 52 -3.80 13.34 6.08
C PRO A 52 -5.21 13.93 5.89
N ARG A 53 -6.13 13.75 6.86
CA ARG A 53 -7.53 14.21 6.79
C ARG A 53 -7.69 15.66 7.23
N ASN A 54 -6.92 16.08 8.25
CA ASN A 54 -7.06 17.39 8.89
C ASN A 54 -5.71 18.12 9.09
N GLY A 55 -4.58 17.45 8.86
CA GLY A 55 -3.25 18.01 9.03
C GLY A 55 -2.77 18.10 10.48
N ALA A 56 -3.40 17.44 11.45
CA ALA A 56 -2.89 17.36 12.83
C ALA A 56 -1.55 16.61 12.88
N ASP A 57 -0.75 16.85 13.93
CA ASP A 57 0.54 16.19 14.16
C ASP A 57 0.40 14.74 14.69
N ASP A 58 -0.80 14.17 14.60
CA ASP A 58 -1.06 12.79 14.96
C ASP A 58 -0.52 11.84 13.88
N VAL A 59 0.05 10.71 14.32
CA VAL A 59 0.47 9.62 13.43
C VAL A 59 -0.74 8.75 13.12
N VAL A 60 -1.01 8.51 11.84
CA VAL A 60 -2.09 7.62 11.38
C VAL A 60 -1.47 6.39 10.74
N ILE A 61 -1.89 5.20 11.18
CA ILE A 61 -1.45 3.91 10.64
C ILE A 61 -2.67 3.17 10.11
N GLU A 62 -2.62 2.75 8.85
CA GLU A 62 -3.62 1.88 8.22
C GLU A 62 -3.01 0.51 7.98
N ALA A 63 -3.57 -0.55 8.56
CA ALA A 63 -3.01 -1.90 8.48
C ALA A 63 -4.04 -2.96 8.07
N SER A 64 -3.60 -3.98 7.35
CA SER A 64 -4.42 -5.14 7.00
C SER A 64 -3.59 -6.42 6.95
N TRP A 65 -4.28 -7.57 6.92
CA TRP A 65 -3.64 -8.87 6.83
C TRP A 65 -2.94 -9.07 5.49
N GLY A 66 -1.78 -9.73 5.53
CA GLY A 66 -0.95 -10.01 4.36
C GLY A 66 -0.10 -8.84 3.89
N LEU A 67 0.26 -8.85 2.61
CA LEU A 67 1.05 -7.83 1.92
C LEU A 67 0.29 -6.51 1.77
N GLY A 68 1.02 -5.40 1.87
CA GLY A 68 0.46 -4.05 1.94
C GLY A 68 -0.22 -3.54 0.65
N GLU A 69 -0.06 -4.25 -0.46
CA GLU A 69 -0.68 -3.89 -1.74
C GLU A 69 -2.19 -3.73 -1.63
N SER A 70 -2.86 -4.54 -0.81
CA SER A 70 -4.32 -4.44 -0.65
C SER A 70 -4.76 -3.13 -0.03
N VAL A 71 -3.95 -2.57 0.89
CA VAL A 71 -4.17 -1.27 1.51
C VAL A 71 -3.91 -0.16 0.49
N VAL A 72 -2.75 -0.20 -0.18
CA VAL A 72 -2.33 0.83 -1.15
C VAL A 72 -3.24 0.89 -2.38
N SER A 73 -3.77 -0.24 -2.82
CA SER A 73 -4.72 -0.32 -3.94
C SER A 73 -6.17 0.01 -3.56
N GLY A 74 -6.46 0.20 -2.26
CA GLY A 74 -7.81 0.47 -1.77
C GLY A 74 -8.77 -0.71 -1.93
N THR A 75 -8.25 -1.94 -2.04
CA THR A 75 -9.06 -3.15 -2.27
C THR A 75 -9.56 -3.78 -0.97
N VAL A 76 -9.18 -3.22 0.19
CA VAL A 76 -9.62 -3.65 1.52
C VAL A 76 -9.90 -2.44 2.40
N THR A 77 -10.82 -2.59 3.36
CA THR A 77 -10.96 -1.64 4.48
C THR A 77 -10.02 -2.06 5.62
N PRO A 78 -8.93 -1.31 5.88
CA PRO A 78 -7.93 -1.65 6.88
C PRO A 78 -8.37 -1.27 8.30
N ASP A 79 -7.65 -1.77 9.31
CA ASP A 79 -7.66 -1.19 10.65
C ASP A 79 -6.95 0.16 10.62
N VAL A 80 -7.46 1.13 11.38
CA VAL A 80 -6.89 2.47 11.48
C VAL A 80 -6.51 2.72 12.92
N PHE A 81 -5.24 3.08 13.15
CA PHE A 81 -4.72 3.52 14.43
C PHE A 81 -4.35 5.00 14.32
N THR A 82 -4.73 5.81 15.31
CA THR A 82 -4.31 7.21 15.42
C THR A 82 -3.57 7.39 16.73
N VAL A 83 -2.31 7.79 16.66
CA VAL A 83 -1.42 8.03 17.80
C VAL A 83 -1.16 9.52 17.91
N GLY A 84 -1.64 10.13 18.99
CA GLY A 84 -1.43 11.54 19.28
C GLY A 84 -0.03 11.82 19.80
N THR A 85 0.40 13.08 19.67
CA THR A 85 1.73 13.55 20.09
C THR A 85 2.03 13.36 21.57
N THR A 86 0.99 13.31 22.41
CA THR A 86 1.10 13.07 23.86
C THR A 86 1.10 11.58 24.24
N GLY A 87 1.11 10.68 23.26
CA GLY A 87 1.06 9.24 23.45
C GLY A 87 -0.34 8.65 23.59
N SER A 88 -1.40 9.44 23.36
CA SER A 88 -2.75 8.90 23.24
C SER A 88 -2.85 8.00 22.00
N ALA A 89 -3.65 6.93 22.06
CA ALA A 89 -3.87 6.04 20.93
C ALA A 89 -5.34 5.66 20.82
N THR A 90 -5.88 5.72 19.61
CA THR A 90 -7.23 5.24 19.28
C THR A 90 -7.16 4.27 18.11
N SER A 91 -8.14 3.37 18.01
CA SER A 91 -8.23 2.43 16.91
C SER A 91 -9.67 2.29 16.39
N SER A 92 -9.79 2.01 15.10
CA SER A 92 -11.03 1.65 14.43
C SER A 92 -10.77 0.42 13.56
N LEU A 93 -11.52 -0.64 13.78
CA LEU A 93 -11.33 -1.89 13.04
C LEU A 93 -12.04 -1.86 11.68
N GLY A 94 -11.32 -2.26 10.65
CA GLY A 94 -11.84 -2.46 9.29
C GLY A 94 -12.35 -3.88 9.06
N SER A 95 -13.09 -4.06 7.96
CA SER A 95 -13.67 -5.35 7.57
C SER A 95 -12.63 -6.40 7.19
N LYS A 96 -11.47 -5.97 6.67
CA LYS A 96 -10.32 -6.82 6.31
C LYS A 96 -10.73 -8.09 5.55
N GLU A 97 -11.60 -7.98 4.55
CA GLU A 97 -12.29 -9.14 3.96
C GLU A 97 -11.38 -10.09 3.16
N SER A 98 -10.28 -9.57 2.62
CA SER A 98 -9.30 -10.34 1.86
C SER A 98 -7.88 -9.98 2.26
N ARG A 99 -6.96 -10.93 2.09
CA ARG A 99 -5.51 -10.76 2.28
C ARG A 99 -4.77 -11.21 1.03
N LEU A 100 -3.58 -10.64 0.82
CA LEU A 100 -2.68 -11.02 -0.26
C LEU A 100 -1.40 -11.58 0.35
N ASP A 101 -1.03 -12.81 0.03
CA ASP A 101 0.14 -13.47 0.62
C ASP A 101 1.13 -13.91 -0.46
N LEU A 102 2.39 -14.07 -0.06
CA LEU A 102 3.41 -14.69 -0.89
C LEU A 102 3.32 -16.21 -0.77
N GLY A 103 2.76 -16.86 -1.79
CA GLY A 103 2.75 -18.32 -1.92
C GLY A 103 3.96 -18.86 -2.68
N SER A 104 4.11 -20.19 -2.69
CA SER A 104 5.19 -20.90 -3.39
C SER A 104 5.22 -20.68 -4.91
N SER A 105 4.07 -20.32 -5.50
CA SER A 105 3.89 -20.08 -6.93
C SER A 105 3.68 -18.60 -7.29
N GLY A 106 3.91 -17.67 -6.36
CA GLY A 106 3.63 -16.25 -6.51
C GLY A 106 2.55 -15.75 -5.55
N LEU A 107 1.99 -14.58 -5.86
CA LEU A 107 1.01 -13.91 -5.00
C LEU A 107 -0.34 -14.64 -5.01
N ARG A 108 -0.96 -14.77 -3.84
CA ARG A 108 -2.27 -15.41 -3.65
C ARG A 108 -3.19 -14.50 -2.88
N ARG A 109 -4.40 -14.28 -3.41
CA ARG A 109 -5.45 -13.52 -2.72
C ARG A 109 -6.46 -14.49 -2.14
N GLU A 110 -6.68 -14.38 -0.84
CA GLU A 110 -7.56 -15.29 -0.11
C GLU A 110 -8.50 -14.50 0.82
N PRO A 111 -9.74 -14.99 1.06
CA PRO A 111 -10.61 -14.41 2.05
C PRO A 111 -9.99 -14.51 3.45
N VAL A 112 -10.07 -13.45 4.25
CA VAL A 112 -9.70 -13.54 5.67
C VAL A 112 -10.81 -14.30 6.41
N PRO A 113 -10.49 -15.30 7.25
CA PRO A 113 -11.46 -15.98 8.10
C PRO A 113 -12.26 -15.00 8.99
N LEU A 114 -13.56 -15.25 9.18
CA LEU A 114 -14.46 -14.32 9.88
C LEU A 114 -14.03 -14.03 11.33
N ASP A 115 -13.44 -15.01 12.01
CA ASP A 115 -12.87 -14.87 13.35
C ASP A 115 -11.65 -13.93 13.36
N ALA A 116 -10.82 -13.99 12.31
CA ALA A 116 -9.64 -13.16 12.15
C ALA A 116 -9.97 -11.72 11.74
N ARG A 117 -11.10 -11.47 11.06
CA ARG A 117 -11.54 -10.10 10.69
C ARG A 117 -11.84 -9.22 11.89
N ARG A 118 -12.31 -9.83 12.99
CA ARG A 118 -12.66 -9.13 14.24
C ARG A 118 -11.45 -8.87 15.15
N ARG A 119 -10.29 -9.42 14.82
CA ARG A 119 -9.03 -9.13 15.50
C ARG A 119 -8.39 -7.89 14.87
N SER A 120 -7.69 -7.12 15.70
CA SER A 120 -6.67 -6.18 15.20
C SER A 120 -5.65 -7.00 14.41
N SER A 121 -5.35 -6.57 13.18
CA SER A 121 -4.11 -6.96 12.53
C SER A 121 -2.92 -6.38 13.28
#